data_AF-A0A5R2N3N0-F1
#
_entry.id   AF-A0A5R2N3N0-F1
#
_cell.length_a   1.000
_cell.length_b   1.000
_cell.length_c   1.000
_cell.angle_alpha   90.00
_cell.angle_beta   90.00
_cell.angle_gamma   90.00
#
_symmetry.space_group_name_H-M   'P 1'
#
loop_
_entity.id
_entity.type
_entity.pdbx_description
1 polymer ?
#
loop_
_entity_poly.entity_id
_entity_poly.type
_entity_poly.pdbx_seq_one_letter_code
_entity_poly.pdbx_strand_id
1 'polypeptide(L)'
;AARPAFGQREIGARLRAELAGSGLWKDRAARRLQDPLSYRCVPQVWGGLLNAFEQAKLATEIELTHSGDNPVILPEDERVVSNGNFDLTAMTLAWEQLGQALAHCAVGTANRCMKLMSPTIAELPRFLSARGGSRQGYAELQKPLAALEAEIRHLANPMSLSPLAVSD
;
A
#
# COMPACT_ATOMS: atom_id res chain seq x y z
N ALA A 1 15.01 -16.50 -4.10
CA ALA A 1 13.97 -15.90 -4.97
C ALA A 1 14.66 -15.33 -6.20
N ALA A 2 14.07 -15.46 -7.39
CA ALA A 2 14.71 -15.04 -8.64
C ALA A 2 14.78 -13.51 -8.85
N ARG A 3 13.95 -12.73 -8.13
CA ARG A 3 13.99 -11.26 -8.12
C ARG A 3 14.09 -10.74 -6.68
N PRO A 4 15.07 -9.88 -6.35
CA PRO A 4 15.21 -9.29 -5.02
C PRO A 4 14.42 -7.97 -4.90
N ALA A 5 13.13 -7.97 -5.24
CA ALA A 5 12.31 -6.77 -5.09
C ALA A 5 11.93 -6.54 -3.61
N PHE A 6 11.82 -5.27 -3.22
CA PHE A 6 11.50 -4.84 -1.87
C PHE A 6 10.23 -5.50 -1.32
N GLY A 7 10.34 -6.12 -0.14
CA GLY A 7 9.24 -6.80 0.57
C GLY A 7 8.60 -8.01 -0.13
N GLN A 8 8.87 -8.25 -1.43
CA GLN A 8 8.15 -9.23 -2.23
C GLN A 8 8.30 -10.66 -1.68
N ARG A 9 9.52 -11.02 -1.25
CA ARG A 9 9.80 -12.34 -0.67
C ARG A 9 9.02 -12.57 0.61
N GLU A 10 8.95 -11.54 1.44
CA GLU A 10 8.32 -11.58 2.75
C GLU A 10 6.81 -11.72 2.62
N ILE A 11 6.17 -10.86 1.82
CA ILE A 11 4.73 -10.98 1.56
C ILE A 11 4.40 -12.32 0.90
N GLY A 12 5.23 -12.77 -0.05
CA GLY A 12 5.05 -14.08 -0.67
C GLY A 12 5.15 -15.24 0.35
N ALA A 13 6.04 -15.13 1.34
CA ALA A 13 6.14 -16.12 2.42
C ALA A 13 4.92 -16.09 3.34
N ARG A 14 4.48 -14.89 3.76
CA ARG A 14 3.25 -14.71 4.56
C ARG A 14 2.03 -15.31 3.86
N LEU A 15 1.83 -15.00 2.58
CA LEU A 15 0.70 -15.54 1.81
C LEU A 15 0.73 -17.07 1.70
N ARG A 16 1.92 -17.68 1.55
CA ARG A 16 2.05 -19.15 1.57
C ARG A 16 1.72 -19.74 2.94
N ALA A 17 2.11 -19.08 4.02
CA ALA A 17 1.79 -19.51 5.38
C ALA A 17 0.28 -19.45 5.63
N GLU A 18 -0.39 -18.34 5.27
CA GLU A 18 -1.85 -18.18 5.38
C GLU A 18 -2.63 -19.23 4.56
N LEU A 19 -2.06 -19.67 3.43
CA LEU A 19 -2.68 -20.68 2.57
C LEU A 19 -2.24 -22.10 2.90
N ALA A 20 -1.44 -22.34 3.95
CA ALA A 20 -0.95 -23.67 4.28
C ALA A 20 -2.12 -24.65 4.49
N GLY A 21 -2.05 -25.84 3.88
CA GLY A 21 -3.12 -26.84 3.92
C GLY A 21 -4.35 -26.54 3.05
N SER A 22 -4.36 -25.42 2.32
CA SER A 22 -5.46 -25.07 1.40
C SER A 22 -5.61 -26.08 0.27
N GLY A 23 -6.86 -26.28 -0.18
CA GLY A 23 -7.17 -27.05 -1.39
C GLY A 23 -6.54 -26.49 -2.67
N LEU A 24 -6.06 -25.23 -2.65
CA LEU A 24 -5.33 -24.60 -3.75
C LEU A 24 -3.99 -25.28 -4.06
N TRP A 25 -3.43 -26.06 -3.13
CA TRP A 25 -2.17 -26.80 -3.32
C TRP A 25 -2.35 -28.21 -3.90
N LYS A 26 -3.59 -28.69 -4.07
CA LYS A 26 -3.87 -30.01 -4.64
C LYS A 26 -3.46 -30.05 -6.12
N ASP A 27 -3.03 -31.21 -6.59
CA ASP A 27 -2.73 -31.40 -8.00
C ASP A 27 -3.95 -31.04 -8.86
N ARG A 28 -3.73 -30.34 -9.97
CA ARG A 28 -4.76 -29.83 -10.89
C ARG A 28 -5.82 -28.91 -10.26
N ALA A 29 -5.57 -28.31 -9.09
CA ALA A 29 -6.49 -27.33 -8.48
C ALA A 29 -6.55 -25.98 -9.22
N ALA A 30 -5.58 -25.69 -10.08
CA ALA A 30 -5.55 -24.45 -10.85
C ALA A 30 -6.71 -24.37 -11.84
N ARG A 31 -7.53 -23.33 -11.72
CA ARG A 31 -8.70 -23.09 -12.60
C ARG A 31 -8.34 -22.45 -13.94
N ARG A 32 -7.13 -21.87 -14.04
CA ARG A 32 -6.65 -21.15 -15.23
C ARG A 32 -5.13 -21.07 -15.25
N LEU A 33 -4.60 -20.77 -16.43
CA LEU A 33 -3.16 -20.58 -16.63
C LEU A 33 -2.61 -19.37 -15.85
N GLN A 34 -3.35 -18.26 -15.82
CA GLN A 34 -2.95 -17.05 -15.10
C GLN A 34 -4.15 -16.36 -14.46
N ASP A 35 -4.01 -16.00 -13.19
CA ASP A 35 -4.98 -15.15 -12.50
C ASP A 35 -4.82 -13.67 -12.89
N PRO A 36 -5.89 -12.86 -12.71
CA PRO A 36 -5.81 -11.41 -12.83
C PRO A 36 -4.66 -10.83 -11.98
N LEU A 37 -4.06 -9.74 -12.46
CA LEU A 37 -2.90 -9.12 -11.79
C LEU A 37 -3.19 -8.70 -10.34
N SER A 38 -4.44 -8.35 -10.02
CA SER A 38 -4.86 -8.00 -8.66
C SER A 38 -4.72 -9.16 -7.65
N TYR A 39 -4.64 -10.41 -8.12
CA TYR A 39 -4.30 -11.59 -7.33
C TYR A 39 -2.82 -11.96 -7.49
N ARG A 40 -2.38 -12.10 -8.75
CA ARG A 40 -1.03 -12.63 -9.06
C ARG A 40 0.10 -11.72 -8.58
N CYS A 41 -0.12 -10.41 -8.56
CA CYS A 41 0.89 -9.43 -8.18
C CYS A 41 0.79 -8.97 -6.72
N VAL A 42 0.01 -9.66 -5.87
CA VAL A 42 -0.10 -9.33 -4.43
C VAL A 42 1.28 -9.23 -3.77
N PRO A 43 2.20 -10.20 -3.92
CA PRO A 43 3.52 -10.09 -3.29
C PRO A 43 4.31 -8.84 -3.72
N GLN A 44 4.22 -8.44 -4.99
CA GLN A 44 4.93 -7.29 -5.54
C GLN A 44 4.36 -5.98 -5.01
N VAL A 45 3.03 -5.82 -5.08
CA VAL A 45 2.34 -4.59 -4.68
C VAL A 45 2.44 -4.36 -3.17
N TRP A 46 2.11 -5.39 -2.38
CA TRP A 46 2.17 -5.30 -0.93
C TRP A 46 3.61 -5.31 -0.40
N GLY A 47 4.56 -5.88 -1.15
CA GLY A 47 5.99 -5.76 -0.83
C GLY A 47 6.47 -4.32 -0.94
N GLY A 48 6.01 -3.60 -1.96
CA GLY A 48 6.23 -2.15 -2.08
C GLY A 48 5.63 -1.36 -0.91
N LEU A 49 4.42 -1.71 -0.47
CA LEU A 49 3.79 -1.12 0.71
C LEU A 49 4.61 -1.36 1.99
N LEU A 50 5.04 -2.60 2.23
CA LEU A 50 5.88 -2.92 3.38
C LEU A 50 7.16 -2.08 3.39
N ASN A 51 7.81 -1.94 2.24
CA ASN A 51 8.99 -1.09 2.12
C ASN A 51 8.70 0.38 2.44
N ALA A 52 7.65 0.94 1.84
CA ALA A 52 7.27 2.34 2.07
C ALA A 52 6.90 2.59 3.54
N PHE A 53 6.26 1.63 4.19
CA PHE A 53 5.96 1.68 5.61
C PHE A 53 7.23 1.73 6.48
N GLU A 54 8.20 0.85 6.22
CA GLU A 54 9.47 0.87 6.97
C GLU A 54 10.25 2.18 6.75
N GLN A 55 10.20 2.78 5.55
CA GLN A 55 10.83 4.08 5.29
C GLN A 55 10.13 5.21 6.06
N ALA A 56 8.79 5.27 6.04
CA ALA A 56 8.03 6.26 6.79
C ALA A 56 8.25 6.11 8.30
N LYS A 57 8.28 4.87 8.80
CA LYS A 57 8.58 4.56 10.19
C LYS A 57 9.97 5.05 10.60
N LEU A 58 11.01 4.72 9.82
CA LEU A 58 12.38 5.18 10.09
C LEU A 58 12.45 6.72 10.12
N ALA A 59 11.85 7.39 9.15
CA ALA A 59 11.82 8.85 9.13
C ALA A 59 11.13 9.42 10.37
N THR A 60 9.99 8.86 10.78
CA THR A 60 9.31 9.26 12.02
C THR A 60 10.14 8.99 13.28
N GLU A 61 10.84 7.84 13.36
CA GLU A 61 11.69 7.52 14.50
C GLU A 61 12.85 8.52 14.66
N ILE A 62 13.45 8.97 13.55
CA ILE A 62 14.49 10.00 13.56
C ILE A 62 13.95 11.30 14.17
N GLU A 63 12.82 11.81 13.67
CA GLU A 63 12.24 13.07 14.15
C GLU A 63 11.77 13.02 15.61
N LEU A 64 11.34 11.85 16.09
CA LEU A 64 10.92 11.68 17.49
C LEU A 64 12.08 11.59 18.47
N THR A 65 13.29 11.27 18.01
CA THR A 65 14.44 10.95 18.87
C THR A 65 15.61 11.95 18.75
N HIS A 66 15.52 12.91 17.83
CA HIS A 66 16.56 13.91 17.58
C HIS A 66 15.99 15.33 17.65
N SER A 67 16.85 16.32 17.92
CA SER A 67 16.45 17.73 17.94
C SER A 67 16.38 18.30 16.53
N GLY A 68 15.20 18.81 16.16
CA GLY A 68 14.97 19.63 14.97
C GLY A 68 15.25 21.13 15.19
N ASP A 69 15.91 21.51 16.29
CA ASP A 69 16.07 22.92 16.66
C ASP A 69 17.16 23.64 15.85
N ASN A 70 16.98 24.96 15.74
CA ASN A 70 17.99 25.88 15.23
C ASN A 70 18.07 27.14 16.11
N PRO A 71 19.26 27.50 16.66
CA PRO A 71 20.54 26.80 16.53
C PRO A 71 20.63 25.55 17.41
N VAL A 72 21.58 24.67 17.11
CA VAL A 72 21.93 23.53 17.97
C VAL A 72 23.08 23.92 18.91
N ILE A 73 23.02 23.42 20.15
CA ILE A 73 24.08 23.57 21.15
C ILE A 73 24.88 22.27 21.17
N LEU A 74 26.19 22.37 20.92
CA LEU A 74 27.14 21.26 20.99
C LEU A 74 28.00 21.45 22.26
N PRO A 75 27.59 20.88 23.41
CA PRO A 75 28.22 21.16 24.69
C PRO A 75 29.65 20.61 24.78
N GLU A 76 29.93 19.45 24.17
CA GLU A 76 31.26 18.84 24.15
C GLU A 76 32.28 19.70 23.38
N ASP A 77 31.81 20.46 22.39
CA ASP A 77 32.63 21.37 21.58
C ASP A 77 32.57 22.82 22.08
N GLU A 78 31.79 23.12 23.13
CA GLU A 78 31.47 24.48 23.59
C GLU A 78 30.98 25.43 22.48
N ARG A 79 30.16 24.92 21.56
CA ARG A 79 29.73 25.65 20.35
C ARG A 79 28.22 25.76 20.20
N VAL A 80 27.80 26.88 19.60
CA VAL A 80 26.45 27.11 19.10
C VAL A 80 26.51 27.15 17.57
N VAL A 81 25.71 26.32 16.90
CA VAL A 81 25.77 26.13 15.45
C VAL A 81 24.39 26.36 14.82
N SER A 82 24.30 27.37 13.96
CA SER A 82 23.12 27.57 13.11
C SER A 82 23.02 26.46 12.06
N ASN A 83 21.83 25.91 11.87
CA ASN A 83 21.58 24.76 11.02
C ASN A 83 20.14 24.78 10.46
N GLY A 84 19.79 23.77 9.66
CA GLY A 84 18.47 23.60 9.03
C GLY A 84 17.71 22.35 9.50
N ASN A 85 17.96 21.85 10.71
CA ASN A 85 17.41 20.57 11.19
C ASN A 85 15.88 20.57 11.33
N PHE A 86 15.22 21.73 11.27
CA PHE A 86 13.76 21.86 11.25
C PHE A 86 13.14 21.49 9.90
N ASP A 87 13.94 21.28 8.85
CA ASP A 87 13.44 20.89 7.53
C ASP A 87 13.01 19.42 7.49
N LEU A 88 11.73 19.19 7.22
CA LEU A 88 11.11 17.85 7.23
C LEU A 88 10.97 17.24 5.82
N THR A 89 11.80 17.65 4.85
CA THR A 89 11.69 17.15 3.47
C THR A 89 11.81 15.63 3.41
N ALA A 90 12.80 15.05 4.10
CA ALA A 90 13.00 13.60 4.11
C ALA A 90 11.80 12.83 4.71
N MET A 91 11.25 13.33 5.81
CA MET A 91 10.03 12.78 6.43
C MET A 91 8.84 12.88 5.49
N THR A 92 8.65 14.06 4.88
CA THR A 92 7.52 14.32 3.97
C THR A 92 7.54 13.37 2.77
N LEU A 93 8.70 13.22 2.11
CA LEU A 93 8.83 12.32 0.96
C LEU A 93 8.59 10.84 1.32
N ALA A 94 9.02 10.40 2.51
CA ALA A 94 8.78 9.05 2.99
C ALA A 94 7.28 8.77 3.22
N TRP A 95 6.56 9.73 3.81
CA TRP A 95 5.11 9.63 4.03
C TRP A 95 4.29 9.74 2.73
N GLU A 96 4.70 10.58 1.78
CA GLU A 96 4.07 10.65 0.46
C GLU A 96 4.24 9.32 -0.31
N GLN A 97 5.43 8.71 -0.24
CA GLN A 97 5.66 7.37 -0.80
C GLN A 97 4.73 6.32 -0.18
N LEU A 98 4.52 6.36 1.14
CA LEU A 98 3.59 5.47 1.82
C LEU A 98 2.14 5.68 1.32
N GLY A 99 1.68 6.93 1.19
CA GLY A 99 0.37 7.26 0.63
C GLY A 99 0.15 6.67 -0.78
N GLN A 100 1.15 6.82 -1.65
CA GLN A 100 1.13 6.23 -3.00
C GLN A 100 1.09 4.69 -2.96
N ALA A 101 1.89 4.06 -2.10
CA ALA A 101 1.90 2.61 -1.96
C ALA A 101 0.55 2.06 -1.44
N LEU A 102 -0.10 2.77 -0.52
CA LEU A 102 -1.46 2.47 -0.05
C LEU A 102 -2.49 2.56 -1.19
N ALA A 103 -2.41 3.59 -2.04
CA ALA A 103 -3.30 3.72 -3.19
C ALA A 103 -3.17 2.55 -4.18
N HIS A 104 -1.96 2.08 -4.46
CA HIS A 104 -1.75 0.87 -5.26
C HIS A 104 -2.40 -0.39 -4.64
N CYS A 105 -2.31 -0.54 -3.31
CA CYS A 105 -2.97 -1.63 -2.60
C CYS A 105 -4.51 -1.50 -2.65
N ALA A 106 -5.05 -0.29 -2.51
CA ALA A 106 -6.48 -0.01 -2.60
C ALA A 106 -7.03 -0.39 -3.98
N VAL A 107 -6.38 0.04 -5.07
CA VAL A 107 -6.72 -0.36 -6.45
C VAL A 107 -6.72 -1.87 -6.61
N GLY A 108 -5.67 -2.53 -6.12
CA GLY A 108 -5.55 -4.00 -6.18
C GLY A 108 -6.71 -4.68 -5.44
N THR A 109 -7.06 -4.20 -4.25
CA THR A 109 -8.17 -4.71 -3.43
C THR A 109 -9.52 -4.50 -4.10
N ALA A 110 -9.82 -3.28 -4.56
CA ALA A 110 -11.05 -2.98 -5.29
C ALA A 110 -11.20 -3.88 -6.52
N ASN A 111 -10.11 -4.07 -7.30
CA ASN A 111 -10.11 -4.99 -8.43
C ASN A 111 -10.38 -6.44 -8.00
N ARG A 112 -9.79 -6.94 -6.90
CA ARG A 112 -10.10 -8.31 -6.41
C ARG A 112 -11.59 -8.47 -6.08
N CYS A 113 -12.21 -7.48 -5.43
CA CYS A 113 -13.64 -7.48 -5.16
C CYS A 113 -14.47 -7.52 -6.45
N MET A 114 -14.13 -6.70 -7.46
CA MET A 114 -14.80 -6.72 -8.76
C MET A 114 -14.67 -8.07 -9.47
N LYS A 115 -13.49 -8.71 -9.38
CA LYS A 115 -13.26 -10.04 -9.97
C LYS A 115 -14.02 -11.15 -9.24
N LEU A 116 -14.20 -11.07 -7.92
CA LEU A 116 -15.07 -12.02 -7.17
C LEU A 116 -16.53 -11.91 -7.58
N MET A 117 -16.99 -10.70 -7.89
CA MET A 117 -18.37 -10.45 -8.32
C MET A 117 -18.64 -10.84 -9.78
N SER A 118 -17.59 -11.18 -10.55
CA SER A 118 -17.67 -11.54 -11.96
C SER A 118 -17.80 -13.07 -12.13
N PRO A 119 -18.88 -13.58 -12.74
CA PRO A 119 -19.06 -15.01 -12.96
C PRO A 119 -17.94 -15.66 -13.76
N THR A 120 -17.40 -14.95 -14.76
CA THR A 120 -16.37 -15.47 -15.66
C THR A 120 -15.02 -15.63 -14.98
N ILE A 121 -14.77 -14.87 -13.90
CA ILE A 121 -13.49 -14.88 -13.18
C ILE A 121 -13.60 -15.62 -11.86
N ALA A 122 -14.74 -15.56 -11.18
CA ALA A 122 -14.93 -16.25 -9.91
C ALA A 122 -15.39 -17.70 -10.09
N GLU A 123 -16.04 -18.02 -11.22
CA GLU A 123 -16.81 -19.27 -11.42
C GLU A 123 -17.87 -19.44 -10.33
N LEU A 124 -18.41 -18.30 -9.87
CA LEU A 124 -19.46 -18.18 -8.86
C LEU A 124 -20.67 -17.44 -9.44
N PRO A 125 -21.85 -17.53 -8.81
CA PRO A 125 -23.01 -16.74 -9.21
C PRO A 125 -22.68 -15.24 -9.30
N ARG A 126 -23.31 -14.55 -10.25
CA ARG A 126 -23.13 -13.11 -10.47
C ARG A 126 -23.35 -12.34 -9.17
N PHE A 127 -22.42 -11.41 -8.89
CA PHE A 127 -22.43 -10.58 -7.68
C PHE A 127 -22.46 -11.39 -6.36
N LEU A 128 -22.03 -12.66 -6.41
CA LEU A 128 -22.10 -13.61 -5.29
C LEU A 128 -23.53 -13.81 -4.76
N SER A 129 -24.53 -13.69 -5.63
CA SER A 129 -25.93 -13.93 -5.27
C SER A 129 -26.19 -15.41 -5.00
N ALA A 130 -26.60 -15.75 -3.77
CA ALA A 130 -26.94 -17.12 -3.38
C ALA A 130 -28.06 -17.77 -4.20
N ARG A 131 -28.92 -16.97 -4.87
CA ARG A 131 -30.03 -17.44 -5.72
C ARG A 131 -29.91 -16.97 -7.18
N GLY A 132 -28.69 -16.64 -7.62
CA GLY A 132 -28.42 -16.21 -9.00
C GLY A 132 -29.14 -14.91 -9.39
N GLY A 133 -29.51 -14.78 -10.67
CA GLY A 133 -30.02 -13.53 -11.27
C GLY A 133 -31.36 -13.00 -10.73
N SER A 134 -32.00 -13.70 -9.80
CA SER A 134 -33.21 -13.23 -9.11
C SER A 134 -32.93 -12.21 -8.00
N ARG A 135 -31.66 -12.02 -7.62
CA ARG A 135 -31.23 -11.07 -6.59
C ARG A 135 -29.98 -10.33 -7.03
N GLN A 136 -29.84 -9.09 -6.56
CA GLN A 136 -28.71 -8.23 -6.90
C GLN A 136 -27.39 -8.62 -6.21
N GLY A 137 -27.44 -9.47 -5.17
CA GLY A 137 -26.24 -9.85 -4.40
C GLY A 137 -25.49 -8.59 -3.93
N TYR A 138 -24.19 -8.53 -4.21
CA TYR A 138 -23.33 -7.39 -3.90
C TYR A 138 -23.20 -6.34 -5.02
N ALA A 139 -24.10 -6.31 -6.00
CA ALA A 139 -24.02 -5.36 -7.11
C ALA A 139 -23.85 -3.91 -6.62
N GLU A 140 -24.59 -3.52 -5.57
CA GLU A 140 -24.53 -2.16 -5.04
C GLU A 140 -23.21 -1.83 -4.33
N LEU A 141 -22.41 -2.82 -3.89
CA LEU A 141 -21.10 -2.57 -3.29
C LEU A 141 -20.06 -2.07 -4.30
N GLN A 142 -20.31 -2.22 -5.60
CA GLN A 142 -19.38 -1.77 -6.62
C GLN A 142 -19.16 -0.25 -6.57
N LYS A 143 -20.22 0.53 -6.36
CA LYS A 143 -20.18 1.99 -6.31
C LYS A 143 -19.39 2.52 -5.10
N PRO A 144 -19.68 2.13 -3.84
CA PRO A 144 -18.91 2.59 -2.69
C PRO A 144 -17.46 2.10 -2.74
N LEU A 145 -17.19 0.89 -3.25
CA LEU A 145 -15.80 0.43 -3.43
C LEU A 145 -15.03 1.31 -4.42
N ALA A 146 -15.64 1.68 -5.55
CA ALA A 146 -15.03 2.58 -6.52
C ALA A 146 -14.86 4.00 -5.97
N ALA A 147 -15.83 4.50 -5.20
CA ALA A 147 -15.75 5.82 -4.57
C ALA A 147 -14.60 5.89 -3.55
N LEU A 148 -14.50 4.91 -2.65
CA LEU A 148 -13.44 4.84 -1.65
C LEU A 148 -12.05 4.67 -2.28
N GLU A 149 -11.92 3.84 -3.32
CA GLU A 149 -10.67 3.73 -4.06
C GLU A 149 -10.27 5.07 -4.70
N ALA A 150 -11.22 5.76 -5.34
CA ALA A 150 -10.96 7.03 -5.99
C ALA A 150 -10.54 8.11 -4.99
N GLU A 151 -11.16 8.15 -3.81
CA GLU A 151 -10.79 9.05 -2.71
C GLU A 151 -9.37 8.77 -2.21
N ILE A 152 -9.03 7.51 -1.92
CA ILE A 152 -7.67 7.12 -1.50
C ILE A 152 -6.64 7.53 -2.57
N ARG A 153 -6.93 7.29 -3.84
CA ARG A 153 -6.03 7.65 -4.95
C ARG A 153 -5.89 9.16 -5.11
N HIS A 154 -6.95 9.93 -4.86
CA HIS A 154 -6.88 11.38 -4.88
C HIS A 154 -6.01 11.94 -3.74
N LEU A 155 -6.16 11.39 -2.52
CA LEU A 155 -5.39 11.77 -1.34
C LEU A 155 -3.90 11.37 -1.43
N ALA A 156 -3.56 10.42 -2.31
CA ALA A 156 -2.18 9.99 -2.53
C ALA A 156 -1.37 10.90 -3.49
N ASN A 157 -1.96 11.98 -4.00
CA ASN A 157 -1.20 12.96 -4.79
C ASN A 157 -0.19 13.69 -3.88
N PRO A 158 1.08 13.85 -4.30
CA PRO A 158 2.06 14.64 -3.56
C PRO A 158 1.61 16.09 -3.38
N MET A 159 1.82 16.62 -2.19
CA MET A 159 1.51 18.00 -1.81
C MET A 159 2.78 18.82 -1.51
N SER A 160 3.92 18.15 -1.27
CA SER A 160 5.20 18.74 -0.89
C SER A 160 5.81 19.68 -1.94
N LEU A 161 5.34 19.66 -3.19
CA LEU A 161 5.91 20.43 -4.31
C LEU A 161 5.49 21.91 -4.34
N SER A 162 4.62 22.35 -3.44
CA SER A 162 4.03 23.70 -3.46
C SER A 162 4.43 24.60 -2.26
N PRO A 163 5.68 24.59 -1.76
CA PRO A 163 6.04 25.52 -0.69
C PRO A 163 6.14 26.95 -1.24
N LEU A 164 5.57 27.90 -0.50
CA LEU A 164 5.79 29.33 -0.71
C LEU A 164 6.86 29.80 0.25
N ALA A 165 7.70 30.74 -0.20
CA ALA A 165 8.58 31.44 0.70
C ALA A 165 7.73 32.20 1.74
N VAL A 166 8.02 31.95 3.00
CA VAL A 166 7.54 32.74 4.13
C VAL A 166 8.76 33.35 4.80
N SER A 167 8.60 34.54 5.40
CA SER A 167 9.67 35.46 5.84
C SER A 167 10.50 36.09 4.71
N ASP A 168 10.83 37.38 4.89
CA ASP A 168 11.56 38.25 3.94
C ASP A 168 13.09 38.13 4.05
#